data_AF-A0A3B0XVL3-F1
#
_entry.id   AF-A0A3B0XVL3-F1
#
_cell.length_a   1.000
_cell.length_b   1.000
_cell.length_c   1.000
_cell.angle_alpha   90.00
_cell.angle_beta   90.00
_cell.angle_gamma   90.00
#
_symmetry.space_group_name_H-M   'P 1'
#
loop_
_entity.id
_entity.type
_entity.pdbx_description
1 polymer ?
#
loop_
_entity_poly.entity_id
_entity_poly.type
_entity_poly.pdbx_seq_one_letter_code
_entity_poly.pdbx_strand_id
1 'polypeptide(L)'
;DPDICLAYRHQKYFDKATVDPKKIPLVLQQLKKLRFADETIYLRAASLNVVNGMVGLNFSCDGSHYMHYEEFLEKNMAFWFGG
;
A
#
# COMPACT_ATOMS: atom_id res chain seq x y z
N ASP A 1 -30.88 -7.22 -0.93
CA ASP A 1 -29.67 -6.69 -1.56
C ASP A 1 -28.85 -5.96 -0.50
N PRO A 2 -27.85 -6.63 0.09
CA PRO A 2 -26.96 -6.04 1.09
C PRO A 2 -25.96 -5.03 0.50
N ASP A 3 -26.02 -4.74 -0.81
CA ASP A 3 -24.97 -4.01 -1.52
C ASP A 3 -24.97 -2.49 -1.30
N ILE A 4 -25.85 -1.90 -0.48
CA ILE A 4 -25.90 -0.44 -0.33
C ILE A 4 -26.08 0.01 1.12
N CYS A 5 -25.29 -0.54 2.03
CA CYS A 5 -25.02 0.17 3.28
C CYS A 5 -23.51 0.39 3.40
N LEU A 6 -23.05 1.59 3.03
CA LEU A 6 -21.72 2.00 3.43
C LEU A 6 -21.71 2.04 4.96
N ALA A 7 -20.93 1.16 5.58
CA ALA A 7 -20.75 1.14 7.03
C ALA A 7 -20.28 2.49 7.60
N TYR A 8 -19.75 3.35 6.73
CA TYR A 8 -19.29 4.70 7.04
C TYR A 8 -19.93 5.72 6.11
N ARG A 9 -20.31 6.86 6.69
CA ARG A 9 -20.76 8.03 5.91
C ARG A 9 -19.67 8.47 4.95
N HIS A 10 -20.04 8.86 3.73
CA HIS A 10 -19.11 9.55 2.83
C HIS A 10 -18.57 10.82 3.50
N GLN A 11 -17.25 10.87 3.63
CA GLN A 11 -16.51 12.04 4.13
C GLN A 11 -15.68 12.61 2.99
N LYS A 12 -15.43 13.92 3.05
CA LYS A 12 -14.40 14.53 2.20
C LYS A 12 -13.05 13.88 2.54
N TYR A 13 -12.18 13.81 1.55
CA TYR A 13 -10.81 13.42 1.80
C TYR A 13 -10.18 14.41 2.79
N PHE A 14 -9.35 13.90 3.69
CA PHE A 14 -8.86 14.69 4.81
C PHE A 14 -7.93 15.80 4.34
N ASP A 15 -8.19 17.05 4.73
CA ASP A 15 -7.48 18.23 4.19
C ASP A 15 -5.98 18.26 4.52
N LYS A 16 -5.54 17.52 5.56
CA LYS A 16 -4.11 17.40 5.92
C LYS A 16 -3.46 16.13 5.37
N ALA A 17 -4.16 15.36 4.54
CA ALA A 17 -3.55 14.24 3.87
C ALA A 17 -2.55 14.73 2.83
N THR A 18 -1.36 14.14 2.83
CA THR A 18 -0.26 14.46 1.91
C THR A 18 -0.24 13.55 0.68
N VAL A 19 -0.97 12.42 0.75
CA VAL A 19 -1.12 11.49 -0.37
C VAL A 19 -2.26 11.96 -1.28
N ASP A 20 -2.01 12.11 -2.58
CA ASP A 20 -3.08 12.36 -3.54
C ASP A 20 -4.04 11.14 -3.56
N PRO A 21 -5.37 11.33 -3.38
CA PRO A 21 -6.36 10.25 -3.50
C PRO A 21 -6.22 9.39 -4.75
N LYS A 22 -5.76 9.97 -5.87
CA LYS A 22 -5.54 9.26 -7.14
C LYS A 22 -4.37 8.26 -7.08
N LYS A 23 -3.46 8.43 -6.11
CA LYS A 23 -2.31 7.55 -5.89
C LYS A 23 -2.65 6.36 -4.98
N ILE A 24 -3.68 6.47 -4.14
CA ILE A 24 -4.09 5.39 -3.23
C ILE A 24 -4.37 4.08 -3.99
N PRO A 25 -5.14 4.06 -5.11
CA PRO A 25 -5.36 2.82 -5.86
C PRO A 25 -4.06 2.19 -6.37
N LEU A 26 -3.08 3.01 -6.76
CA LEU A 26 -1.78 2.53 -7.24
C LEU A 26 -0.98 1.87 -6.12
N VAL A 27 -0.96 2.49 -4.93
CA VAL A 27 -0.32 1.92 -3.74
C VAL A 27 -0.96 0.58 -3.41
N LEU A 28 -2.29 0.53 -3.29
CA LEU A 28 -3.02 -0.71 -2.98
C LEU A 28 -2.79 -1.80 -4.03
N GLN A 29 -2.71 -1.43 -5.32
CA GLN A 29 -2.42 -2.38 -6.39
C GLN A 29 -1.00 -2.96 -6.26
N GLN A 30 -0.02 -2.14 -5.90
CA GLN A 30 1.35 -2.62 -5.69
C GLN A 30 1.48 -3.47 -4.43
N LEU A 31 0.82 -3.11 -3.32
CA LEU A 31 0.71 -3.98 -2.15
C LEU A 31 0.12 -5.36 -2.51
N LYS A 32 -0.93 -5.37 -3.34
CA LYS A 32 -1.50 -6.62 -3.85
C LYS A 32 -0.49 -7.42 -4.67
N LYS A 33 0.27 -6.78 -5.57
CA LYS A 33 1.32 -7.46 -6.34
C LYS A 33 2.35 -8.11 -5.41
N LEU A 34 2.84 -7.39 -4.41
CA LEU A 34 3.81 -7.90 -3.44
C LEU A 34 3.25 -9.04 -2.56
N ARG A 35 1.95 -9.05 -2.29
CA ARG A 35 1.28 -10.13 -1.54
C ARG A 35 1.25 -11.46 -2.29
N PHE A 36 1.21 -11.40 -3.62
CA PHE A 36 1.04 -12.55 -4.52
C PHE A 36 2.25 -12.76 -5.44
N ALA A 37 3.40 -12.17 -5.09
CA ALA A 37 4.57 -12.16 -5.95
C ALA A 37 5.29 -13.51 -6.03
N ASP A 38 5.43 -14.16 -4.87
CA ASP A 38 6.22 -15.38 -4.69
C ASP A 38 5.67 -16.16 -3.48
N GLU A 39 5.87 -17.48 -3.46
CA GLU A 39 5.37 -18.34 -2.37
C GLU A 39 6.26 -18.28 -1.11
N THR A 40 7.53 -17.90 -1.27
CA THR A 40 8.54 -17.86 -0.21
C THR A 40 8.73 -16.43 0.33
N ILE A 41 8.89 -15.44 -0.55
CA ILE A 41 9.06 -14.03 -0.17
C ILE A 41 7.79 -13.26 -0.57
N TYR A 42 6.92 -12.97 0.39
CA TYR A 42 5.69 -12.23 0.13
C TYR A 42 5.37 -11.24 1.23
N LEU A 43 4.56 -10.24 0.89
CA LEU A 43 4.07 -9.26 1.84
C LEU A 43 3.06 -9.88 2.82
N ARG A 44 3.37 -9.93 4.12
CA ARG A 44 2.45 -10.40 5.17
C ARG A 44 1.48 -9.33 5.64
N ALA A 45 1.97 -8.11 5.78
CA ALA A 45 1.19 -6.97 6.24
C ALA A 45 1.72 -5.69 5.61
N ALA A 46 0.84 -4.69 5.46
CA ALA A 46 1.22 -3.36 5.04
C ALA A 46 0.30 -2.28 5.62
N SER A 47 0.81 -1.06 5.66
CA SER A 47 0.07 0.14 6.03
C SER A 47 0.37 1.28 5.07
N LEU A 48 -0.60 2.16 4.87
CA LEU A 48 -0.42 3.47 4.24
C LEU A 48 -0.95 4.52 5.20
N ASN A 49 -0.09 5.45 5.59
CA ASN A 49 -0.49 6.61 6.35
C ASN A 49 -0.68 7.79 5.39
N VAL A 50 -1.94 8.18 5.19
CA VAL A 50 -2.29 9.27 4.27
C VAL A 50 -1.89 10.65 4.76
N VAL A 51 -1.62 10.83 6.06
CA VAL A 51 -1.24 12.12 6.64
C VAL A 51 0.24 12.41 6.41
N ASN A 52 1.12 11.42 6.57
CA ASN A 52 2.57 11.63 6.41
C ASN A 52 3.18 10.91 5.18
N GLY A 53 2.37 10.23 4.38
CA GLY A 53 2.80 9.57 3.15
C GLY A 53 3.61 8.30 3.36
N MET A 54 3.75 7.80 4.58
CA MET A 54 4.55 6.61 4.86
C MET A 54 3.82 5.33 4.48
N VAL A 55 4.53 4.46 3.77
CA VAL A 55 4.15 3.06 3.51
C VAL A 55 5.00 2.18 4.43
N GLY A 56 4.34 1.34 5.22
CA GLY A 56 4.97 0.26 5.98
C GLY A 56 4.74 -1.07 5.29
N LEU A 57 5.78 -1.88 5.15
CA LEU A 57 5.73 -3.22 4.55
C LEU A 57 6.35 -4.21 5.51
N ASN A 58 5.76 -5.39 5.66
CA ASN A 58 6.35 -6.50 6.42
C ASN A 58 6.34 -7.75 5.54
N PHE A 59 7.52 -8.21 5.13
CA PHE A 59 7.70 -9.39 4.29
C PHE A 59 7.96 -10.65 5.12
N SER A 60 7.66 -11.81 4.56
CA SER A 60 7.86 -13.12 5.18
C SER A 60 9.30 -13.33 5.69
N CYS A 61 10.29 -13.05 4.85
CA CYS A 61 11.71 -13.34 5.12
C CYS A 61 12.63 -12.11 5.18
N ASP A 62 12.17 -10.93 4.74
CA ASP A 62 13.00 -9.71 4.63
C ASP A 62 12.72 -8.66 5.74
N GLY A 63 11.78 -8.94 6.64
CA GLY A 63 11.48 -8.06 7.77
C GLY A 63 10.59 -6.88 7.40
N SER A 64 10.80 -5.72 8.04
CA SER A 64 9.95 -4.54 7.87
C SER A 64 10.68 -3.40 7.15
N HIS A 65 9.99 -2.76 6.20
CA HIS A 65 10.52 -1.63 5.43
C HIS A 65 9.54 -0.45 5.53
N TYR A 66 10.09 0.75 5.54
CA TYR A 66 9.34 1.98 5.59
C TYR A 66 9.90 2.96 4.58
N MET A 67 9.02 3.56 3.78
CA MET A 67 9.39 4.55 2.77
C MET A 67 8.23 5.46 2.45
N HIS A 68 8.51 6.57 1.78
CA HIS A 68 7.45 7.44 1.26
C HIS A 68 6.71 6.74 0.12
N TYR A 69 5.42 7.01 -0.04
CA TYR A 69 4.57 6.36 -1.04
C TYR A 69 5.05 6.62 -2.48
N GLU A 70 5.68 7.77 -2.74
CA GLU A 70 6.24 8.07 -4.06
C GLU A 70 7.42 7.15 -4.38
N GLU A 71 8.38 7.02 -3.46
CA GLU A 71 9.49 6.07 -3.59
C GLU A 71 8.97 4.63 -3.73
N PHE A 72 7.93 4.29 -2.98
CA PHE A 72 7.29 2.98 -3.10
C PHE A 72 6.74 2.71 -4.50
N LEU A 73 6.10 3.70 -5.12
CA LEU A 73 5.51 3.58 -6.47
C LEU A 73 6.54 3.56 -7.59
N GLU A 74 7.75 4.07 -7.35
CA GLU A 74 8.87 4.01 -8.31
C GLU A 74 9.52 2.61 -8.37
N LYS A 75 9.40 1.82 -7.30
CA LYS A 75 10.01 0.49 -7.21
C LYS A 75 9.19 -0.55 -7.98
N ASN A 76 9.88 -1.32 -8.83
CA ASN A 76 9.28 -2.42 -9.57
C ASN A 76 9.51 -3.77 -8.84
N MET A 77 8.96 -4.86 -9.38
CA MET A 77 9.11 -6.19 -8.77
C MET A 77 10.57 -6.68 -8.69
N ALA A 78 11.41 -6.31 -9.66
CA ALA A 78 12.83 -6.69 -9.66
C ALA A 78 13.59 -6.09 -8.48
N PHE A 79 13.23 -4.89 -8.04
CA PHE A 79 13.78 -4.30 -6.82
C PHE A 79 13.48 -5.15 -5.58
N TRP A 80 12.28 -5.73 -5.48
CA TRP A 80 11.82 -6.43 -4.27
C TRP A 80 12.26 -7.88 -4.16
N PHE A 81 12.48 -8.56 -5.29
CA PHE A 81 12.78 -10.00 -5.31
C PHE A 81 14.17 -10.33 -5.84
N GLY A 82 14.95 -9.32 -6.26
CA GLY A 82 16.18 -9.55 -6.99
C GLY A 82 15.87 -10.07 -8.39
N GLY A 83 16.26 -9.31 -9.41
CA GLY A 83 16.25 -9.79 -10.79
C GLY A 83 17.31 -10.87 -11.01
#